data_AF-A0A0B2WFZ3-F1
#
_entry.id   AF-A0A0B2WFZ3-F1
#
_cell.length_a   1.000
_cell.length_b   1.000
_cell.length_c   1.000
_cell.angle_alpha   90.00
_cell.angle_beta   90.00
_cell.angle_gamma   90.00
#
_symmetry.space_group_name_H-M   'P 1'
#
loop_
_entity.id
_entity.type
_entity.pdbx_description
1 polymer ?
#
loop_
_entity_poly.entity_id
_entity_poly.type
_entity_poly.pdbx_seq_one_letter_code
_entity_poly.pdbx_strand_id
1 'polypeptide(L)'
;MRAPVLGGNFGVWGGLFSSFDCAIKGVRRKEDPWNAIGAGFMTGGALAIRGGFKAARNGAIGCAVLLAVIEGVGIGFQKMMAGGTKLEVPAPPPTNEHALA
;
A
#
# COMPACT_ATOMS: atom_id res chain seq x y z
N MET A 1 -11.70 -30.78 8.34
CA MET A 1 -11.81 -29.90 7.15
C MET A 1 -12.09 -28.47 7.59
N ARG A 2 -11.10 -27.56 7.53
CA ARG A 2 -11.26 -26.10 7.85
C ARG A 2 -10.91 -25.18 6.66
N ALA A 3 -10.60 -25.75 5.51
CA ALA A 3 -10.24 -25.04 4.28
C ALA A 3 -11.24 -23.93 3.88
N PRO A 4 -12.58 -24.14 3.87
CA PRO A 4 -13.51 -23.07 3.49
C PRO A 4 -13.56 -21.93 4.50
N VAL A 5 -13.36 -22.20 5.79
CA VAL A 5 -13.35 -21.16 6.83
C VAL A 5 -12.11 -20.30 6.73
N LEU A 6 -10.94 -20.92 6.50
CA LEU A 6 -9.69 -20.18 6.31
C LEU A 6 -9.75 -19.32 5.04
N GLY A 7 -10.19 -19.90 3.92
CA GLY A 7 -10.34 -19.19 2.64
C GLY A 7 -11.35 -18.05 2.71
N GLY A 8 -12.51 -18.26 3.36
CA GLY A 8 -13.51 -17.22 3.57
C GLY A 8 -12.99 -16.05 4.38
N ASN A 9 -12.23 -16.31 5.44
CA ASN A 9 -11.62 -15.26 6.26
C ASN A 9 -10.59 -14.43 5.47
N PHE A 10 -9.75 -15.07 4.65
CA PHE A 10 -8.82 -14.36 3.77
C PHE A 10 -9.54 -13.57 2.67
N GLY A 11 -10.61 -14.12 2.11
CA GLY A 11 -11.45 -13.42 1.13
C GLY A 11 -12.07 -12.14 1.69
N VAL A 12 -12.63 -12.19 2.90
CA VAL A 12 -13.20 -11.01 3.57
C VAL A 12 -12.13 -9.97 3.88
N TRP A 13 -10.98 -10.40 4.40
CA TRP A 13 -9.87 -9.49 4.69
C TRP A 13 -9.35 -8.81 3.42
N GLY A 14 -9.10 -9.58 2.36
CA GLY A 14 -8.60 -9.07 1.08
C GLY A 14 -9.61 -8.16 0.36
N GLY A 15 -10.89 -8.55 0.35
CA GLY A 15 -11.95 -7.73 -0.24
C GLY A 15 -12.09 -6.38 0.46
N LEU A 16 -12.05 -6.38 1.80
CA LEU A 16 -12.19 -5.16 2.58
C LEU A 16 -10.97 -4.23 2.44
N PHE A 17 -9.76 -4.79 2.40
CA PHE A 17 -8.55 -4.04 2.11
C PHE A 17 -8.61 -3.36 0.73
N SER A 18 -8.99 -4.08 -0.32
CA SER A 18 -9.10 -3.51 -1.67
C SER A 18 -10.12 -2.38 -1.74
N SER A 19 -11.29 -2.52 -1.09
CA SER A 19 -12.29 -1.44 -1.06
C SER A 19 -11.75 -0.18 -0.37
N PHE A 20 -11.03 -0.33 0.75
CA PHE A 20 -10.47 0.80 1.47
C PHE A 20 -9.28 1.45 0.75
N ASP A 21 -8.41 0.65 0.13
CA ASP A 21 -7.28 1.15 -0.67
C ASP A 21 -7.79 1.95 -1.88
N CYS A 22 -8.78 1.42 -2.60
CA CYS A 22 -9.45 2.13 -3.70
C CYS A 22 -10.12 3.43 -3.23
N ALA A 23 -10.80 3.43 -2.08
CA ALA A 23 -11.43 4.62 -1.53
C ALA A 23 -10.40 5.72 -1.17
N ILE A 24 -9.30 5.34 -0.51
CA ILE A 24 -8.25 6.31 -0.14
C ILE A 24 -7.55 6.87 -1.38
N LYS A 25 -7.21 6.01 -2.35
CA LYS A 25 -6.61 6.43 -3.63
C LYS A 25 -7.54 7.36 -4.40
N GLY A 26 -8.84 7.06 -4.42
CA GLY A 26 -9.87 7.90 -5.05
C GLY A 26 -9.96 9.30 -4.44
N VAL A 27 -9.82 9.42 -3.12
CA VAL A 27 -9.87 10.71 -2.40
C VAL A 27 -8.58 11.51 -2.55
N ARG A 28 -7.39 10.87 -2.44
CA ARG A 28 -6.11 11.58 -2.42
C ARG A 28 -5.43 11.72 -3.77
N ARG A 29 -5.82 10.93 -4.78
CA ARG A 29 -5.23 10.90 -6.15
C ARG A 29 -3.70 10.86 -6.17
N LYS A 30 -3.09 10.35 -5.11
CA LYS A 30 -1.65 10.17 -4.93
C LYS A 30 -1.42 8.75 -4.45
N GLU A 31 -0.42 8.09 -5.00
CA GLU A 31 -0.04 6.73 -4.61
C GLU A 31 1.15 6.81 -3.65
N ASP A 32 0.82 6.99 -2.37
CA ASP A 32 1.81 7.00 -1.29
C ASP A 32 1.69 5.71 -0.47
N PRO A 33 2.79 5.16 0.07
CA PRO A 33 2.78 3.98 0.95
C PRO A 33 1.94 4.19 2.22
N TRP A 34 1.67 5.46 2.58
CA TRP A 34 0.75 5.82 3.66
C TRP A 34 -0.70 5.39 3.41
N ASN A 35 -1.12 5.29 2.14
CA ASN A 35 -2.48 4.87 1.80
C ASN A 35 -2.72 3.40 2.13
N ALA A 36 -1.75 2.52 1.86
CA ALA A 36 -1.83 1.11 2.18
C ALA A 36 -1.83 0.87 3.71
N ILE A 37 -1.06 1.66 4.47
CA ILE A 37 -1.06 1.61 5.95
C ILE A 37 -2.42 2.07 6.49
N GLY A 38 -2.96 3.17 5.97
CA GLY A 38 -4.27 3.69 6.36
C GLY A 38 -5.42 2.74 6.00
N ALA A 39 -5.38 2.14 4.80
CA ALA A 39 -6.32 1.11 4.38
C ALA A 39 -6.24 -0.11 5.30
N GLY A 40 -5.03 -0.58 5.62
CA GLY A 40 -4.81 -1.67 6.56
C GLY A 40 -5.35 -1.39 7.97
N PHE A 41 -5.19 -0.17 8.47
CA PHE A 41 -5.77 0.26 9.75
C PHE A 41 -7.30 0.17 9.74
N MET A 42 -7.94 0.68 8.69
CA MET A 42 -9.40 0.64 8.55
C MET A 42 -9.92 -0.79 8.40
N THR A 43 -9.24 -1.64 7.61
CA THR A 43 -9.56 -3.06 7.49
C THR A 43 -9.49 -3.76 8.84
N GLY A 44 -8.39 -3.61 9.58
CA GLY A 44 -8.20 -4.25 10.88
C GLY A 44 -9.21 -3.78 11.93
N GLY A 45 -9.55 -2.49 11.92
CA GLY A 45 -10.57 -1.91 12.79
C GLY A 45 -11.98 -2.41 12.46
N ALA A 46 -12.33 -2.47 11.18
CA ALA A 46 -13.63 -2.93 10.71
C ALA A 46 -13.86 -4.42 10.99
N LEU A 47 -12.85 -5.29 10.83
CA LEU A 47 -12.99 -6.72 11.16
C LEU A 47 -13.23 -6.97 12.66
N ALA A 48 -12.64 -6.15 13.52
CA ALA A 48 -12.70 -6.32 14.97
C ALA A 48 -13.75 -5.43 15.65
N ILE A 49 -14.58 -4.70 14.89
CA ILE A 49 -15.59 -3.77 15.43
C ILE A 49 -16.61 -4.47 16.34
N ARG A 50 -17.00 -5.70 15.98
CA ARG A 50 -17.90 -6.54 16.78
C ARG A 50 -17.29 -7.06 18.08
N GLY A 51 -15.96 -6.98 18.23
CA GLY A 51 -15.25 -7.36 19.47
C GLY A 51 -15.15 -6.22 20.49
N GLY A 52 -15.80 -5.08 20.24
CA GLY A 52 -15.72 -3.88 21.06
C GLY A 52 -14.49 -3.02 20.76
N PHE A 53 -14.45 -1.82 21.36
CA PHE A 53 -13.44 -0.79 21.05
C PHE A 53 -11.99 -1.26 21.27
N LYS A 54 -11.76 -2.07 22.33
CA LYS A 54 -10.42 -2.60 22.64
C LYS A 54 -9.93 -3.59 21.58
N ALA A 55 -10.82 -4.45 21.08
CA ALA A 55 -10.50 -5.38 20.01
C ALA A 55 -10.32 -4.65 18.67
N ALA A 56 -11.19 -3.68 18.36
CA ALA A 56 -11.10 -2.84 17.17
C ALA A 56 -9.74 -2.12 17.10
N ARG A 57 -9.31 -1.49 18.21
CA ARG A 57 -8.01 -0.81 18.28
C ARG A 57 -6.84 -1.77 18.08
N ASN A 58 -6.85 -2.90 18.78
CA ASN A 58 -5.75 -3.87 18.67
C ASN A 58 -5.70 -4.49 17.26
N GLY A 59 -6.84 -4.75 16.64
CA GLY A 59 -6.95 -5.26 15.26
C GLY A 59 -6.48 -4.23 14.22
N ALA A 60 -6.85 -2.96 14.41
CA ALA A 60 -6.42 -1.86 13.55
C ALA A 60 -4.90 -1.64 13.62
N ILE A 61 -4.31 -1.63 14.82
CA ILE A 61 -2.86 -1.52 15.01
C ILE A 61 -2.14 -2.73 14.40
N GLY A 62 -2.63 -3.95 14.64
CA GLY A 62 -2.02 -5.17 14.11
C GLY A 62 -1.97 -5.18 12.58
N CYS A 63 -3.08 -4.81 11.91
CA CYS A 63 -3.08 -4.72 10.45
C CYS A 63 -2.22 -3.55 9.94
N ALA A 64 -2.25 -2.38 10.59
CA ALA A 64 -1.43 -1.25 10.18
C ALA A 64 0.08 -1.57 10.22
N VAL A 65 0.54 -2.25 11.27
CA VAL A 65 1.95 -2.68 11.40
C VAL A 65 2.31 -3.70 10.32
N LEU A 66 1.44 -4.68 10.07
CA LEU A 66 1.68 -5.70 9.06
C LEU A 66 1.81 -5.08 7.66
N LEU A 67 0.91 -4.17 7.29
CA LEU A 67 0.97 -3.48 5.99
C LEU A 67 2.15 -2.51 5.91
N ALA A 68 2.51 -1.84 7.01
CA ALA A 68 3.71 -1.00 7.05
C ALA A 68 4.99 -1.80 6.79
N VAL A 69 5.07 -3.04 7.28
CA VAL A 69 6.19 -3.94 6.98
C VAL A 69 6.16 -4.41 5.53
N ILE A 70 5.00 -4.79 4.99
CA ILE A 70 4.88 -5.22 3.58
C ILE A 70 5.30 -4.11 2.63
N GLU A 71 4.79 -2.90 2.81
CA GLU A 71 5.17 -1.74 2.00
C GLU A 71 6.63 -1.34 2.23
N GLY A 72 7.11 -1.37 3.48
CA GLY A 72 8.52 -1.09 3.80
C GLY A 72 9.50 -2.06 3.15
N VAL A 73 9.17 -3.35 3.14
CA VAL A 73 9.94 -4.39 2.41
C VAL A 73 9.79 -4.21 0.90
N GLY A 74 8.60 -3.86 0.40
CA GLY A 74 8.35 -3.57 -1.01
C GLY A 74 9.25 -2.44 -1.53
N ILE A 75 9.31 -1.32 -0.79
CA ILE A 75 10.23 -0.22 -1.09
C ILE A 75 11.68 -0.70 -1.00
N GLY A 76 12.07 -1.41 0.05
CA GLY A 76 13.44 -1.92 0.20
C GLY A 76 13.87 -2.84 -0.96
N PHE A 77 12.99 -3.77 -1.37
CA PHE A 77 13.23 -4.68 -2.48
C PHE A 77 13.30 -3.95 -3.81
N GLN A 78 12.39 -3.00 -4.06
CA GLN A 78 12.45 -2.13 -5.24
C GLN A 78 13.75 -1.32 -5.26
N LYS A 79 14.24 -0.83 -4.11
CA LYS A 79 15.49 -0.07 -4.03
C LYS A 79 16.72 -0.95 -4.30
N MET A 80 16.73 -2.20 -3.83
CA MET A 80 17.81 -3.15 -4.13
C MET A 80 17.83 -3.57 -5.61
N MET A 81 16.66 -3.83 -6.20
CA MET A 81 16.55 -4.16 -7.63
C MET A 81 16.79 -2.95 -8.54
N ALA A 82 16.38 -1.75 -8.13
CA ALA A 82 16.66 -0.51 -8.86
C ALA A 82 18.16 -0.17 -8.92
N GLY A 83 18.98 -0.68 -7.98
CA GLY A 83 20.44 -0.59 -8.06
C GLY A 83 21.03 -1.31 -9.28
N GLY A 84 20.34 -2.31 -9.83
CA GLY A 84 20.74 -3.03 -11.03
C GLY A 84 20.20 -2.46 -12.35
N THR A 85 19.24 -1.53 -12.28
CA THR A 85 18.55 -0.95 -13.46
C THR A 85 18.50 0.57 -13.35
N LYS A 86 19.66 1.21 -13.12
CA LYS A 86 19.77 2.65 -13.33
C LYS A 86 19.56 2.89 -14.84
N LEU A 87 18.37 3.31 -15.22
CA LEU A 87 18.11 3.93 -16.51
C LEU A 87 18.97 5.20 -16.54
N GLU A 88 20.12 5.12 -17.21
CA GLU A 88 20.83 6.31 -17.67
C GLU A 88 19.85 7.04 -18.58
N VAL A 89 19.22 8.11 -18.07
CA VAL A 89 18.36 8.96 -18.88
C VAL A 89 19.28 9.56 -19.94
N PRO A 90 19.10 9.27 -21.25
CA PRO A 90 19.92 9.91 -22.27
C PRO A 90 19.75 11.43 -22.13
N ALA A 91 20.89 12.13 -22.10
CA ALA A 91 20.94 13.57 -21.86
C ALA A 91 19.92 14.31 -22.74
N PRO A 92 19.21 15.32 -22.22
CA PRO A 92 18.30 16.11 -23.04
C PRO A 92 19.08 16.65 -24.25
N PRO A 93 18.52 16.58 -25.47
CA PRO A 93 19.19 17.08 -26.65
C PRO A 93 19.56 18.56 -26.45
N PRO A 94 20.73 19.01 -26.94
CA PRO A 94 21.19 20.37 -26.71
C PRO A 94 20.13 21.35 -27.19
N THR A 95 19.67 22.20 -26.28
CA THR A 95 18.80 23.32 -26.64
C THR A 95 19.67 24.28 -27.43
N ASN A 96 19.46 24.35 -28.74
CA ASN A 96 20.16 25.28 -29.62
C ASN A 96 19.71 26.71 -29.28
N GLU A 97 20.33 27.34 -28.28
CA GLU A 97 20.23 28.77 -27.98
C GLU A 97 20.88 29.66 -29.07
N HIS A 98 21.41 29.08 -30.16
CA HIS A 98 22.10 29.79 -31.24
C HIS A 98 21.29 29.98 -32.54
N ALA A 99 19.98 29.74 -32.57
CA ALA A 99 19.15 29.93 -33.77
C ALA A 99 18.34 31.25 -33.80
N LEU A 100 18.51 32.12 -32.80
CA LEU A 100 17.82 33.41 -32.69
C LEU A 100 18.80 34.52 -32.25
N ALA A 101 19.78 34.84 -33.10
CA ALA A 101 20.47 36.14 -33.15
C ALA A 101 21.22 36.29 -34.47
#